data_AF-A0A0D6LNP5-F1
#
_entry.id   AF-A0A0D6LNP5-F1
#
_cell.length_a   1.000
_cell.length_b   1.000
_cell.length_c   1.000
_cell.angle_alpha   90.00
_cell.angle_beta   90.00
_cell.angle_gamma   90.00
#
_symmetry.space_group_name_H-M   'P 1'
#
loop_
_entity.id
_entity.type
_entity.pdbx_description
1 polymer ?
#
loop_
_entity_poly.entity_id
_entity_poly.type
_entity_poly.pdbx_seq_one_letter_code
_entity_poly.pdbx_strand_id
1 'polypeptide(L)'
;MRFDCIERHIARFFYKYGHYLANNPLPFLIFPILFTLAMASGFFHVNRITDAVYLFTPVGARSKMERNSIHEKWPLTEDNYIPGRAVTQNREVQVADFSWVVVRRNNGF
;
A
#
# COMPACT_ATOMS: atom_id res chain seq x y z
N MET A 1 45.37 -23.10 -4.69
CA MET A 1 44.98 -23.55 -6.06
C MET A 1 43.68 -24.35 -5.96
N ARG A 2 42.51 -23.70 -5.98
CA ARG A 2 41.21 -24.42 -5.90
C ARG A 2 40.00 -23.63 -6.45
N PHE A 3 40.20 -22.43 -7.00
CA PHE A 3 39.12 -21.63 -7.60
C PHE A 3 39.22 -21.51 -9.12
N ASP A 4 40.35 -21.87 -9.73
CA ASP A 4 40.59 -21.75 -11.18
C ASP A 4 39.57 -22.55 -12.01
N CYS A 5 39.12 -23.71 -11.51
CA CYS A 5 38.13 -24.54 -12.18
C CYS A 5 36.73 -23.89 -12.16
N ILE A 6 36.36 -23.22 -11.07
CA ILE A 6 35.06 -22.57 -10.90
C ILE A 6 35.03 -21.28 -11.71
N GLU A 7 36.10 -20.47 -11.61
CA GLU A 7 36.26 -19.23 -12.35
C GLU A 7 36.15 -19.46 -13.86
N ARG A 8 36.83 -20.49 -14.38
CA ARG A 8 36.78 -20.83 -15.81
C ARG A 8 35.42 -21.36 -16.25
N HIS A 9 34.61 -21.88 -15.33
CA HIS A 9 33.25 -22.33 -15.62
C HIS A 9 32.28 -21.15 -15.66
N ILE A 10 32.36 -20.29 -14.65
CA ILE A 10 31.55 -19.07 -14.52
C ILE A 10 31.84 -18.09 -15.66
N ALA A 11 33.12 -17.88 -16.01
CA ALA A 11 33.50 -17.02 -17.12
C ALA A 11 32.94 -17.53 -18.46
N ARG A 12 32.98 -18.85 -18.70
CA ARG A 12 32.36 -19.45 -19.90
C ARG A 12 30.85 -19.31 -19.90
N PHE A 13 30.21 -19.43 -18.74
CA PHE A 13 28.77 -19.24 -18.60
C PHE A 13 28.37 -17.80 -18.95
N PHE A 14 29.01 -16.81 -18.34
CA PHE A 14 28.76 -15.40 -18.63
C PHE A 14 29.09 -15.02 -20.06
N TYR A 15 30.15 -15.58 -20.64
CA TYR A 15 30.49 -15.36 -22.05
C TYR A 15 29.37 -15.85 -22.98
N LYS A 16 28.90 -17.08 -22.80
CA LYS A 16 27.80 -17.64 -23.62
C LYS A 16 26.50 -16.88 -23.41
N TYR A 17 26.19 -16.52 -22.17
CA TYR A 17 25.00 -15.73 -21.82
C TYR A 17 25.05 -14.33 -22.44
N GLY A 18 26.18 -13.63 -22.31
CA GLY A 18 26.40 -12.31 -22.89
C GLY A 18 26.37 -12.33 -24.43
N HIS A 19 26.97 -13.35 -25.05
CA HIS A 19 26.91 -13.52 -26.51
C HIS A 19 25.48 -13.78 -27.00
N TYR A 20 24.68 -14.55 -26.24
CA TYR A 20 23.26 -14.76 -26.55
C TYR A 20 22.44 -13.47 -26.42
N LEU A 21 22.70 -12.68 -25.35
CA LEU A 21 22.09 -11.36 -25.14
C LEU A 21 22.43 -10.39 -26.28
N ALA A 22 23.70 -10.33 -26.69
CA ALA A 22 24.16 -9.42 -27.73
C ALA A 22 23.56 -9.73 -29.11
N ASN A 23 23.33 -11.01 -29.42
CA ASN A 23 22.72 -11.43 -30.67
C ASN A 23 21.21 -11.16 -30.73
N ASN A 24 20.52 -11.06 -29.59
CA ASN A 24 19.09 -10.82 -29.52
C ASN A 24 18.76 -9.79 -28.42
N PRO A 25 19.01 -8.49 -28.64
CA PRO A 25 18.81 -7.46 -27.61
C PRO A 25 17.32 -7.20 -27.30
N LEU A 26 16.43 -7.40 -28.28
CA LEU A 26 14.99 -7.13 -28.17
C LEU A 26 14.27 -7.89 -27.04
N PRO A 27 14.36 -9.23 -26.91
CA PRO A 27 13.70 -9.95 -25.82
C PRO A 27 14.20 -9.50 -24.44
N PHE A 28 15.47 -9.09 -24.32
CA PHE A 28 16.03 -8.63 -23.04
C PHE A 28 15.56 -7.24 -22.63
N LEU A 29 15.09 -6.42 -23.58
CA LEU A 29 14.44 -5.15 -23.29
C LEU A 29 12.94 -5.33 -23.00
N ILE A 30 12.27 -6.19 -23.76
CA ILE A 30 10.82 -6.41 -23.63
C ILE A 30 10.50 -7.15 -22.33
N PHE A 31 11.29 -8.16 -21.95
CA PHE A 31 11.06 -8.94 -20.74
C PHE A 31 10.97 -8.11 -19.45
N PRO A 32 11.96 -7.25 -19.10
CA PRO A 32 11.86 -6.42 -17.89
C PRO A 32 10.73 -5.41 -17.98
N ILE A 33 10.38 -4.89 -19.16
CA ILE A 33 9.26 -3.97 -19.33
C ILE A 33 7.92 -4.69 -19.07
N LEU A 34 7.73 -5.89 -19.62
CA LEU A 34 6.54 -6.68 -19.34
C LEU A 34 6.46 -7.07 -17.86
N PHE A 35 7.59 -7.41 -17.26
CA PHE A 35 7.66 -7.75 -15.85
C PHE A 35 7.30 -6.55 -14.96
N THR A 36 7.82 -5.35 -15.24
CA THR A 36 7.46 -4.15 -14.48
C THR A 36 5.99 -3.77 -14.67
N LEU A 37 5.43 -3.90 -15.89
CA LEU A 37 4.01 -3.67 -16.14
C LEU A 37 3.13 -4.67 -15.41
N ALA A 38 3.52 -5.95 -15.39
CA ALA A 38 2.82 -6.98 -14.62
C ALA A 38 2.83 -6.64 -13.12
N MET A 39 3.97 -6.23 -12.56
CA MET A 39 4.03 -5.77 -11.16
C MET A 39 3.22 -4.49 -10.93
N ALA A 40 3.26 -3.54 -11.87
CA ALA A 40 2.53 -2.28 -11.80
C ALA A 40 1.02 -2.50 -11.78
N SER A 41 0.51 -3.52 -12.48
CA SER A 41 -0.92 -3.87 -12.45
C SER A 41 -1.44 -4.18 -11.04
N GLY A 42 -0.58 -4.60 -10.12
CA GLY A 42 -0.91 -4.82 -8.71
C GLY A 42 -1.34 -3.53 -7.99
N PHE A 43 -0.86 -2.35 -8.43
CA PHE A 43 -1.26 -1.07 -7.86
C PHE A 43 -2.74 -0.74 -8.08
N PHE A 44 -3.37 -1.29 -9.13
CA PHE A 44 -4.81 -1.10 -9.34
C PHE A 44 -5.67 -1.75 -8.24
N HIS A 45 -5.15 -2.77 -7.57
CA HIS A 45 -5.84 -3.45 -6.47
C HIS A 45 -5.55 -2.84 -5.09
N VAL A 46 -4.75 -1.77 -5.03
CA VAL A 46 -4.43 -1.09 -3.76
C VAL A 46 -5.60 -0.20 -3.36
N ASN A 47 -6.33 -0.62 -2.33
CA ASN A 47 -7.37 0.20 -1.71
C ASN A 47 -6.72 1.31 -0.88
N ARG A 48 -7.01 2.56 -1.21
CA ARG A 48 -6.52 3.73 -0.46
C ARG A 48 -7.32 3.85 0.85
N ILE A 49 -6.71 3.47 1.96
CA ILE A 49 -7.30 3.71 3.29
C ILE A 49 -7.02 5.16 3.68
N THR A 50 -8.07 5.97 3.71
CA THR A 50 -8.03 7.42 3.97
C THR A 50 -8.48 7.80 5.38
N ASP A 51 -8.87 6.83 6.19
CA ASP A 51 -9.33 7.05 7.55
C ASP A 51 -8.14 7.36 8.47
N ALA A 52 -8.06 8.62 8.92
CA ALA A 52 -7.04 9.10 9.83
C ALA A 52 -7.07 8.31 11.16
N VAL A 53 -8.25 7.93 11.65
CA VAL A 53 -8.35 7.14 12.88
C VAL A 53 -7.72 5.77 12.64
N TYR A 54 -7.98 5.12 11.51
CA TYR A 54 -7.33 3.85 11.17
C TYR A 54 -5.80 3.97 11.02
N LEU A 55 -5.32 5.05 10.40
CA LEU A 55 -3.89 5.28 10.14
C LEU A 55 -3.07 5.60 11.40
N PHE A 56 -3.65 6.31 12.37
CA PHE A 56 -2.93 6.79 13.55
C PHE A 56 -3.21 6.00 14.83
N THR A 57 -4.03 4.96 14.79
CA THR A 57 -4.28 4.12 15.95
C THR A 57 -4.06 2.63 15.64
N PRO A 58 -3.32 1.91 16.50
CA PRO A 58 -2.91 0.54 16.21
C PRO A 58 -4.10 -0.38 16.01
N VAL A 59 -3.98 -1.29 15.03
CA VAL A 59 -4.94 -2.37 14.80
C VAL A 59 -4.95 -3.28 16.05
N GLY A 60 -6.09 -3.33 16.75
CA GLY A 60 -6.24 -4.07 18.01
C GLY A 60 -6.21 -3.24 19.29
N ALA A 61 -6.26 -1.90 19.22
CA ALA A 61 -6.44 -1.08 20.41
C ALA A 61 -7.71 -1.48 21.18
N ARG A 62 -7.62 -1.72 22.50
CA ARG A 62 -8.78 -2.06 23.35
C ARG A 62 -9.93 -1.06 23.21
N SER A 63 -9.61 0.23 23.09
CA SER A 63 -10.60 1.28 22.84
C SER A 63 -11.38 1.09 21.53
N LYS A 64 -10.77 0.54 20.46
CA LYS A 64 -11.48 0.21 19.21
C LYS A 64 -12.43 -0.97 19.38
N MET A 65 -12.03 -1.99 20.14
CA MET A 65 -12.88 -3.15 20.41
C MET A 65 -14.10 -2.75 21.24
N GLU A 66 -13.90 -2.00 22.31
CA GLU A 66 -14.99 -1.48 23.16
C GLU A 66 -15.93 -0.59 22.35
N ARG A 67 -15.37 0.29 21.51
CA ARG A 67 -16.15 1.14 20.61
C ARG A 67 -17.00 0.32 19.63
N ASN A 68 -16.43 -0.69 18.98
CA ASN A 68 -17.18 -1.56 18.05
C ASN A 68 -18.31 -2.30 18.77
N SER A 69 -18.06 -2.85 19.96
CA SER A 69 -19.10 -3.51 20.75
C SER A 69 -20.22 -2.55 21.18
N ILE A 70 -19.89 -1.28 21.49
CA ILE A 70 -20.89 -0.25 21.82
C ILE A 70 -21.71 0.13 20.59
N HIS A 71 -21.09 0.30 19.42
CA HIS A 71 -21.81 0.59 18.17
C HIS A 71 -22.69 -0.56 17.71
N GLU A 72 -22.24 -1.80 17.90
CA GLU A 72 -23.02 -3.01 17.58
C GLU A 72 -24.23 -3.16 18.49
N LYS A 73 -24.07 -2.88 19.80
CA LYS A 73 -25.14 -3.06 20.78
C LYS A 73 -26.10 -1.88 20.89
N TRP A 74 -25.66 -0.67 20.54
CA TRP A 74 -26.46 0.57 20.56
C TRP A 74 -26.25 1.38 19.27
N PRO A 75 -26.88 0.96 18.16
CA PRO A 75 -26.80 1.68 16.89
C PRO A 75 -27.47 3.05 16.99
N LEU A 76 -26.80 4.08 16.46
CA LEU A 76 -27.36 5.43 16.33
C LEU A 76 -28.23 5.46 15.06
N THR A 77 -29.51 5.11 15.21
CA THR A 77 -30.55 5.31 14.19
C THR A 77 -31.25 6.64 14.44
N GLU A 78 -31.86 7.23 13.42
CA GLU A 78 -32.59 8.52 13.51
C GLU A 78 -33.59 8.58 14.69
N ASP A 79 -34.19 7.43 15.04
CA ASP A 79 -35.18 7.32 16.13
C ASP A 79 -34.57 7.22 17.55
N ASN A 80 -33.24 7.04 17.67
CA ASN A 80 -32.51 6.89 18.95
C ASN A 80 -31.26 7.79 19.01
N TYR A 81 -31.42 9.01 18.51
CA TYR A 81 -30.35 10.00 18.49
C TYR A 81 -30.06 10.56 19.89
N ILE A 82 -28.85 10.30 20.41
CA ILE A 82 -28.35 10.91 21.64
C ILE A 82 -27.34 12.01 21.28
N PRO A 83 -27.65 13.29 21.49
CA PRO A 83 -26.84 14.41 20.99
C PRO A 83 -25.40 14.41 21.54
N GLY A 84 -25.20 13.96 22.78
CA GLY A 84 -23.87 13.85 23.39
C GLY A 84 -22.95 12.81 22.74
N ARG A 85 -23.50 11.78 22.08
CA ARG A 85 -22.74 10.76 21.34
C ARG A 85 -22.49 11.16 19.89
N ALA A 86 -23.43 11.89 19.30
CA ALA A 86 -23.32 12.40 17.93
C ALA A 86 -22.20 13.44 17.78
N VAL A 87 -21.97 14.29 18.78
CA VAL A 87 -20.86 15.28 18.74
C VAL A 87 -19.48 14.63 18.69
N THR A 88 -19.28 13.46 19.31
CA THR A 88 -18.02 12.69 19.23
C THR A 88 -17.80 12.11 17.83
N GLN A 89 -18.85 11.58 17.21
CA GLN A 89 -18.78 11.05 15.84
C GLN A 89 -18.55 12.19 14.82
N ASN A 90 -19.23 13.32 14.97
CA ASN A 90 -19.05 14.47 14.09
C ASN A 90 -17.65 15.10 14.22
N ARG A 91 -17.05 15.11 15.42
CA ARG A 91 -15.68 15.59 15.60
C ARG A 91 -14.67 14.71 14.86
N GLU A 92 -14.84 13.39 14.86
CA GLU A 92 -13.94 12.49 14.13
C GLU A 92 -14.05 12.68 12.60
N VAL A 93 -15.27 12.86 12.09
CA VAL A 93 -15.51 13.20 10.67
C VAL A 93 -14.90 14.55 10.32
N GLN A 94 -15.04 15.57 11.16
CA GLN A 94 -14.45 16.90 10.95
C GLN A 94 -12.93 16.87 10.97
N VAL A 95 -12.29 16.07 11.83
CA VAL A 95 -10.82 15.94 11.87
C VAL A 95 -10.31 15.23 10.60
N ALA A 96 -11.03 14.22 10.12
CA ALA A 96 -10.71 13.58 8.84
C ALA A 96 -10.82 14.58 7.68
N ASP A 97 -11.93 15.31 7.57
CA ASP A 97 -12.18 16.27 6.49
C ASP A 97 -11.20 17.45 6.54
N PHE A 98 -10.90 17.97 7.73
CA PHE A 98 -9.90 19.03 7.91
C PHE A 98 -8.49 18.56 7.54
N SER A 99 -8.11 17.32 7.88
CA SER A 99 -6.84 16.73 7.45
C SER A 99 -6.79 16.58 5.93
N TRP A 100 -7.88 16.12 5.29
CA TRP A 100 -7.98 16.04 3.83
C TRP A 100 -7.88 17.41 3.16
N VAL A 101 -8.53 18.44 3.70
CA VAL A 101 -8.45 19.82 3.22
C VAL A 101 -7.03 20.40 3.36
N VAL A 102 -6.36 20.15 4.49
CA VAL A 102 -4.97 20.60 4.71
C VAL A 102 -3.99 19.88 3.78
N VAL A 103 -4.14 18.57 3.60
CA VAL A 103 -3.33 17.79 2.63
C VAL A 103 -3.57 18.28 1.20
N ARG A 104 -4.81 18.65 0.84
CA ARG A 104 -5.12 19.25 -0.47
C ARG A 104 -4.53 20.65 -0.65
N ARG A 105 -4.40 21.42 0.43
CA ARG A 105 -3.78 22.76 0.43
C ARG A 105 -2.25 22.69 0.28
N ASN A 106 -1.61 21.67 0.83
CA ASN A 106 -0.15 21.49 0.75
C ASN A 106 0.33 20.82 -0.55
N ASN A 107 -0.53 20.02 -1.20
CA ASN A 107 -0.24 19.40 -2.51
C ASN A 107 -0.91 20.17 -3.65
N GLY A 108 -0.90 21.50 -3.57
CA GLY A 108 -1.56 22.37 -4.54
C GLY A 108 -1.25 22.00 -5.99
N PHE A 109 -2.25 22.21 -6.85
CA PHE A 109 -1.96 22.77 -8.16
C PHE A 109 -1.19 24.09 -8.00
#